data_AF-A0ABD0P1P3-F1
#
_entry.id   AF-A0ABD0P1P3-F1
#
_cell.length_a   1.000
_cell.length_b   1.000
_cell.length_c   1.000
_cell.angle_alpha   90.00
_cell.angle_beta   90.00
_cell.angle_gamma   90.00
#
_symmetry.space_group_name_H-M   'P 1'
#
loop_
_entity.id
_entity.type
_entity.pdbx_description
1 polymer ?
#
loop_
_entity_poly.entity_id
_entity_poly.type
_entity_poly.pdbx_seq_one_letter_code
_entity_poly.pdbx_strand_id
1 'polypeptide(L)'
;EEEPDRRQQKRCSRKRRPNRKSGEDSDSPTPGKRSKNGSGSPQSLEDLQTQRVMANSLNEAFASLRKIIPTLPSDKLSKIQTLKLAARYIDFLCQVLQSDELDSKIYAFSVWRMEGAWSMSTSH
;
A
#
# COMPACT_ATOMS: atom_id res chain seq x y z
N GLU A 1 -48.40 12.46 -19.35
CA GLU A 1 -47.15 12.56 -20.12
C GLU A 1 -46.06 12.91 -19.10
N GLU A 2 -45.51 11.94 -18.33
CA GLU A 2 -44.52 10.91 -18.71
C GLU A 2 -43.25 11.57 -19.29
N GLU A 3 -41.99 11.42 -18.84
CA GLU A 3 -41.27 10.50 -17.93
C GLU A 3 -39.88 11.15 -17.65
N PRO A 4 -39.26 11.02 -16.44
CA PRO A 4 -37.86 11.41 -16.24
C PRO A 4 -36.86 10.25 -16.43
N ASP A 5 -35.91 10.51 -17.34
CA ASP A 5 -34.70 9.77 -17.74
C ASP A 5 -34.10 8.81 -16.70
N ARG A 6 -34.36 7.51 -16.88
CA ARG A 6 -33.71 6.39 -16.17
C ARG A 6 -32.27 6.18 -16.64
N ARG A 7 -31.32 6.94 -16.10
CA ARG A 7 -29.89 6.64 -16.25
C ARG A 7 -29.39 5.56 -15.28
N GLN A 8 -29.57 4.32 -15.76
CA GLN A 8 -28.79 3.09 -15.54
C GLN A 8 -27.73 3.10 -14.43
N GLN A 9 -28.10 2.49 -13.30
CA GLN A 9 -27.18 1.86 -12.36
C GLN A 9 -26.48 0.68 -13.06
N LYS A 10 -25.24 0.86 -13.50
CA LYS A 10 -24.35 -0.25 -13.92
C LYS A 10 -23.98 -1.09 -12.69
N ARG A 11 -24.86 -2.03 -12.32
CA ARG A 11 -24.51 -3.13 -11.44
C ARG A 11 -23.62 -4.09 -12.22
N CYS A 12 -22.31 -4.03 -11.97
CA CYS A 12 -21.35 -5.01 -12.44
C CYS A 12 -21.66 -6.39 -11.81
N SER A 13 -22.56 -7.14 -12.44
CA SER A 13 -22.84 -8.53 -12.11
C SER A 13 -21.60 -9.36 -12.42
N ARG A 14 -20.83 -9.72 -11.38
CA ARG A 14 -19.73 -10.69 -11.48
C ARG A 14 -20.32 -12.04 -11.92
N LYS A 15 -20.27 -12.32 -13.23
CA LYS A 15 -20.74 -13.56 -13.84
C LYS A 15 -19.78 -14.69 -13.44
N ARG A 16 -20.09 -15.40 -12.35
CA ARG A 16 -19.40 -16.64 -11.97
C ARG A 16 -19.70 -17.68 -13.05
N ARG A 17 -18.66 -18.11 -13.77
CA ARG A 17 -18.70 -19.23 -14.71
C ARG A 17 -19.04 -20.52 -13.95
N PRO A 18 -20.04 -21.33 -14.36
CA PRO A 18 -20.16 -22.69 -13.86
C PRO A 18 -19.27 -23.59 -14.72
N ASN A 19 -18.19 -24.09 -14.13
CA ASN A 19 -17.40 -25.17 -14.73
C ASN A 19 -18.19 -26.47 -14.52
N ARG A 20 -18.87 -26.95 -15.56
CA ARG A 20 -19.48 -28.28 -15.57
C ARG A 20 -18.34 -29.30 -15.75
N LYS A 21 -18.06 -30.10 -14.72
CA LYS A 21 -17.24 -31.31 -14.84
C LYS A 21 -18.12 -32.50 -14.47
N SER A 22 -18.52 -33.25 -15.49
CA SER A 22 -19.17 -34.56 -15.38
C SER A 22 -18.14 -35.61 -15.00
N GLY A 23 -18.53 -36.57 -14.16
CA GLY A 23 -17.68 -37.69 -13.75
C GLY A 23 -18.27 -38.41 -12.54
N GLU A 24 -19.24 -39.28 -12.84
CA GLU A 24 -19.59 -40.61 -12.29
C GLU A 24 -19.43 -40.94 -10.79
N ASP A 25 -20.45 -41.67 -10.32
CA ASP A 25 -20.69 -42.28 -9.01
C ASP A 25 -19.48 -42.89 -8.29
N SER A 26 -19.37 -42.59 -6.98
CA SER A 26 -18.96 -43.57 -5.95
C SER A 26 -19.28 -43.03 -4.56
N ASP A 27 -20.13 -43.78 -3.86
CA ASP A 27 -20.64 -43.56 -2.51
C ASP A 27 -19.55 -43.79 -1.45
N SER A 28 -19.32 -42.81 -0.57
CA SER A 28 -18.48 -42.95 0.64
C SER A 28 -18.72 -41.78 1.61
N PRO A 29 -19.19 -42.02 2.85
CA PRO A 29 -19.42 -40.95 3.81
C PRO A 29 -18.11 -40.62 4.55
N THR A 30 -17.54 -39.44 4.30
CA THR A 30 -16.44 -38.90 5.12
C THR A 30 -16.99 -37.92 6.18
N PRO A 31 -16.71 -38.10 7.48
CA PRO A 31 -17.13 -37.18 8.52
C PRO A 31 -16.11 -36.04 8.58
N GLY A 32 -16.40 -34.95 7.87
CA GLY A 32 -15.45 -33.85 7.73
C GLY A 32 -16.12 -32.49 7.54
N LYS A 33 -17.25 -32.23 8.21
CA LYS A 33 -17.77 -30.86 8.35
C LYS A 33 -16.83 -30.06 9.24
N ARG A 34 -15.73 -29.59 8.64
CA ARG A 34 -14.86 -28.54 9.19
C ARG A 34 -15.77 -27.37 9.54
N SER A 35 -15.88 -27.15 10.84
CA SER A 35 -16.63 -26.07 11.46
C SER A 35 -16.38 -24.76 10.71
N LYS A 36 -17.42 -24.17 10.14
CA LYS A 36 -17.42 -22.76 9.74
C LYS A 36 -17.46 -21.90 11.00
N ASN A 37 -16.48 -22.05 11.90
CA ASN A 37 -16.21 -21.09 12.96
C ASN A 37 -15.27 -20.02 12.41
N GLY A 38 -15.80 -19.28 11.45
CA GLY A 38 -15.32 -17.96 11.06
C GLY A 38 -16.47 -16.98 11.25
N SER A 39 -17.16 -17.06 12.39
CA SER A 39 -18.02 -15.97 12.86
C SER A 39 -17.09 -14.81 13.21
N GLY A 40 -16.67 -14.06 12.19
CA GLY A 40 -16.21 -12.71 12.41
C GLY A 40 -17.37 -12.01 13.09
N SER A 41 -17.27 -11.83 14.40
CA SER A 41 -18.17 -10.93 15.13
C SER A 41 -18.23 -9.65 14.31
N PRO A 42 -19.43 -9.08 14.05
CA PRO A 42 -19.48 -7.74 13.48
C PRO A 42 -18.66 -6.86 14.41
N GLN A 43 -17.48 -6.42 13.95
CA GLN A 43 -16.68 -5.46 14.70
C GLN A 43 -17.61 -4.31 15.05
N SER A 44 -17.66 -3.93 16.33
CA SER A 44 -18.50 -2.82 16.74
C SER A 44 -18.19 -1.61 15.85
N LEU A 45 -19.21 -0.81 15.51
CA LEU A 45 -18.99 0.45 14.80
C LEU A 45 -17.85 1.24 15.49
N GLU A 46 -17.84 1.20 16.82
CA GLU A 46 -16.85 1.88 17.65
C GLU A 46 -15.44 1.32 17.48
N ASP A 47 -15.29 -0.01 17.35
CA ASP A 47 -13.99 -0.64 17.06
C ASP A 47 -13.49 -0.24 15.66
N LEU A 48 -14.38 -0.22 14.66
CA LEU A 48 -14.06 0.22 13.31
C LEU A 48 -13.64 1.69 13.28
N GLN A 49 -14.33 2.53 14.05
CA GLN A 49 -14.00 3.95 14.16
C GLN A 49 -12.63 4.15 14.81
N THR A 50 -12.35 3.44 15.90
CA THR A 50 -11.03 3.45 16.57
C THR A 50 -9.91 3.03 15.62
N GLN A 51 -10.11 1.95 14.85
CA GLN A 51 -9.13 1.50 13.85
C GLN A 51 -8.88 2.55 12.74
N ARG A 52 -9.91 3.26 12.29
CA ARG A 52 -9.75 4.36 11.32
C ARG A 52 -8.95 5.52 11.90
N VAL A 53 -9.22 5.90 13.14
CA VAL A 53 -8.47 6.97 13.83
C VAL A 53 -6.99 6.59 13.94
N MET A 54 -6.68 5.37 14.38
CA MET A 54 -5.30 4.88 14.42
C MET A 54 -4.63 4.89 13.04
N ALA A 55 -5.34 4.44 12.00
CA ALA A 55 -4.83 4.45 10.63
C ALA A 55 -4.57 5.88 10.11
N ASN A 56 -5.45 6.83 10.43
CA ASN A 56 -5.28 8.24 10.05
C ASN A 56 -4.08 8.88 10.74
N SER A 57 -3.91 8.64 12.05
CA SER A 57 -2.73 9.06 12.81
C SER A 57 -1.44 8.52 12.19
N LEU A 58 -1.41 7.23 11.83
CA LEU A 58 -0.27 6.63 11.14
C LEU A 58 -0.02 7.28 9.77
N ASN A 59 -1.08 7.55 9.00
CA ASN A 59 -0.95 8.19 7.69
C ASN A 59 -0.42 9.62 7.79
N GLU A 60 -0.80 10.35 8.83
CA GLU A 60 -0.28 11.69 9.14
C GLU A 60 1.22 11.65 9.50
N ALA A 61 1.64 10.68 10.32
CA ALA A 61 3.05 10.46 10.61
C ALA A 61 3.85 10.15 9.32
N PHE A 62 3.30 9.31 8.43
CA PHE A 62 3.89 9.05 7.12
C PHE A 62 3.93 10.30 6.22
N ALA A 63 2.92 11.17 6.27
CA ALA A 63 2.93 12.43 5.52
C ALA A 63 4.03 13.37 6.04
N SER A 64 4.20 13.44 7.36
CA SER A 64 5.26 14.22 7.99
C SER A 64 6.65 13.69 7.65
N LEU A 65 6.84 12.36 7.64
CA LEU A 65 8.08 11.74 7.20
C LEU A 65 8.40 12.08 5.74
N ARG A 66 7.42 12.05 4.83
CA ARG A 66 7.64 12.39 3.41
C ARG A 66 8.15 13.82 3.21
N LYS A 67 7.74 14.77 4.04
CA LYS A 67 8.17 16.19 3.93
C LYS A 67 9.68 16.36 4.13
N ILE A 68 10.32 15.47 4.89
CA ILE A 68 11.76 15.53 5.16
C ILE A 68 12.58 14.63 4.22
N ILE A 69 11.95 13.79 3.41
CA ILE A 69 12.67 13.01 2.40
C ILE A 69 13.10 13.96 1.27
N PRO A 70 14.39 14.01 0.90
CA PRO A 70 14.84 14.90 -0.17
C PRO A 70 14.46 14.36 -1.56
N THR A 71 13.23 14.61 -2.00
CA THR A 71 12.71 14.24 -3.33
C THR A 71 12.29 15.46 -4.15
N LEU A 72 11.87 15.25 -5.40
CA LEU A 72 11.29 16.33 -6.19
C LEU A 72 9.88 16.69 -5.69
N PRO A 73 9.42 17.94 -5.85
CA PRO A 73 8.09 18.36 -5.41
C PRO A 73 6.94 17.58 -6.05
N SER A 74 7.16 16.99 -7.23
CA SER A 74 6.16 16.20 -7.95
C SER A 74 6.15 14.71 -7.55
N ASP A 75 7.10 14.25 -6.74
CA ASP A 75 7.26 12.82 -6.47
C ASP A 75 6.16 12.30 -5.54
N LYS A 76 5.47 11.25 -5.99
CA LYS A 76 4.49 10.52 -5.18
C LYS A 76 5.14 9.26 -4.62
N LEU A 77 5.45 9.28 -3.32
CA LEU A 77 6.08 8.16 -2.64
C LEU A 77 5.07 7.25 -1.94
N SER A 78 5.06 5.97 -2.29
CA SER A 78 4.37 4.93 -1.52
C SER A 78 4.96 4.77 -0.11
N LYS A 79 4.25 4.06 0.78
CA LYS A 79 4.74 3.81 2.17
C LYS A 79 6.10 3.12 2.16
N ILE A 80 6.27 2.09 1.33
CA ILE A 80 7.54 1.36 1.24
C ILE A 80 8.67 2.21 0.66
N GLN A 81 8.39 3.02 -0.36
CA GLN A 81 9.39 3.95 -0.92
C GLN A 81 9.84 4.97 0.12
N THR A 82 8.88 5.54 0.88
CA THR A 82 9.17 6.50 1.95
C THR A 82 10.11 5.89 2.98
N LEU A 83 9.85 4.67 3.44
CA LEU A 83 10.70 3.99 4.43
C LEU A 83 12.10 3.66 3.88
N LYS A 84 12.18 3.12 2.65
CA LYS A 84 13.46 2.82 1.99
C LYS A 84 14.30 4.08 1.79
N LEU A 85 13.66 5.19 1.46
CA LEU A 85 14.34 6.47 1.29
C LEU A 85 14.78 7.06 2.62
N ALA A 86 13.95 6.99 3.65
CA ALA A 86 14.30 7.45 4.99
C ALA A 86 15.55 6.74 5.51
N ALA A 87 15.60 5.41 5.42
CA ALA A 87 16.76 4.63 5.86
C ALA A 87 18.04 5.06 5.13
N ARG A 88 17.99 5.11 3.79
CA ARG A 88 19.15 5.55 2.99
C ARG A 88 19.56 7.00 3.24
N TYR A 89 18.59 7.87 3.53
CA TYR A 89 18.88 9.26 3.84
C TYR A 89 19.60 9.38 5.19
N ILE A 90 19.22 8.57 6.19
CA ILE A 90 19.97 8.47 7.44
C ILE A 90 21.41 8.01 7.17
N ASP A 91 21.60 6.93 6.41
CA ASP A 91 22.94 6.41 6.07
C ASP A 91 23.80 7.45 5.35
N PHE A 92 23.20 8.18 4.41
CA PHE A 92 23.85 9.27 3.68
C PHE A 92 24.28 10.39 4.63
N LEU A 93 23.38 10.85 5.51
CA LEU A 93 23.70 11.88 6.49
C LEU A 93 24.82 11.43 7.43
N CYS A 94 24.81 10.17 7.87
CA CYS A 94 25.90 9.61 8.68
C CYS A 94 27.25 9.67 7.96
N GLN A 95 27.32 9.36 6.66
CA GLN A 95 28.55 9.45 5.87
C GLN A 95 29.01 10.90 5.69
N VAL A 96 28.07 11.80 5.38
CA VAL A 96 28.31 13.24 5.21
C VAL A 96 28.79 13.91 6.50
N LEU A 97 28.33 13.45 7.66
CA LEU A 97 28.79 13.96 8.94
C LEU A 97 30.20 13.47 9.31
N GLN A 98 30.63 12.32 8.77
CA GLN A 98 31.98 11.78 8.97
C GLN A 98 33.03 12.43 8.08
N SER A 99 32.65 12.99 6.92
CA SER A 99 33.54 13.82 6.11
C SER A 99 33.58 15.26 6.63
N ASP A 100 34.75 15.89 6.70
CA ASP A 100 34.89 17.25 7.28
C ASP A 100 34.74 18.36 6.22
N GLU A 101 34.71 18.00 4.94
CA GLU A 101 34.74 18.95 3.83
C GLU A 101 33.33 19.36 3.38
N LEU A 102 32.91 20.57 3.75
CA LEU A 102 31.55 21.09 3.53
C LEU A 102 31.17 21.19 2.05
N ASP A 103 32.12 21.51 1.17
CA ASP A 103 31.92 21.56 -0.28
C ASP A 103 31.60 20.17 -0.86
N SER A 104 32.26 19.13 -0.33
CA SER A 104 31.98 17.73 -0.66
C SER A 104 30.56 17.34 -0.23
N LYS A 105 30.03 17.88 0.87
CA LYS A 105 28.66 17.62 1.37
C LYS A 105 27.58 18.18 0.45
N ILE A 106 27.78 19.42 -0.03
CA ILE A 106 26.84 20.09 -0.94
C ILE A 106 26.80 19.38 -2.29
N TYR A 107 27.96 18.97 -2.80
CA TYR A 107 28.06 18.15 -4.01
C TYR A 107 27.43 16.76 -3.82
N ALA A 108 27.75 16.07 -2.72
CA ALA A 108 27.22 14.75 -2.42
C ALA A 108 25.69 14.76 -2.34
N PHE A 109 25.09 15.82 -1.79
CA PHE A 109 23.63 15.96 -1.74
C PHE A 109 23.01 16.25 -3.11
N SER A 110 23.69 17.04 -3.95
CA SER A 110 23.25 17.33 -5.31
C SER A 110 23.30 16.07 -6.19
N VAL A 111 24.38 15.29 -6.08
CA VAL A 111 24.54 13.96 -6.70
C VAL A 111 23.46 13.01 -6.20
N TRP A 112 23.25 12.96 -4.88
CA TRP A 112 22.21 12.13 -4.28
C TRP A 112 20.82 12.50 -4.79
N ARG A 113 20.54 13.75 -5.16
CA ARG A 113 19.24 14.15 -5.68
C ARG A 113 19.08 13.96 -7.19
N MET A 114 20.11 14.24 -8.00
CA MET A 114 20.00 14.29 -9.47
C MET A 114 20.33 12.98 -10.18
N GLU A 115 21.28 12.18 -9.68
CA GLU A 115 21.84 11.10 -10.50
C GLU A 115 21.06 9.80 -10.47
N GLY A 116 19.96 9.73 -9.74
CA GLY A 116 19.19 8.49 -9.67
C GLY A 116 20.06 7.29 -9.27
N ALA A 117 21.16 7.50 -8.52
CA ALA A 117 22.04 6.46 -7.97
C ALA A 117 21.28 5.43 -7.08
N TRP A 118 19.99 5.67 -6.89
CA TRP A 118 19.01 4.97 -6.10
C TRP A 118 17.82 4.47 -6.93
N SER A 119 17.74 4.81 -8.22
CA SER A 119 16.86 4.21 -9.22
C SER A 119 17.42 2.86 -9.66
N MET A 120 17.69 1.98 -8.70
CA MET A 120 17.96 0.58 -8.98
C MET A 120 16.63 -0.17 -8.82
N SER A 121 16.06 -0.51 -9.98
CA SER A 121 15.04 -1.53 -10.21
C SER A 121 13.73 -1.43 -9.42
N THR A 122 12.82 -0.58 -9.90
CA THR A 122 11.40 -0.97 -9.93
C THR A 122 11.14 -1.75 -11.22
N SER A 123 11.79 -2.92 -11.39
CA SER A 123 11.40 -3.82 -12.47
C SER A 123 10.03 -4.39 -12.09
N HIS A 124 9.02 -4.06 -12.88
CA HIS A 124 7.64 -4.53 -12.75
C HIS A 124 7.48 -5.95 -13.31
#